data_AF-B9E0P6-F1
#
_entry.id   AF-B9E0P6-F1
#
_cell.length_a   1.000
_cell.length_b   1.000
_cell.length_c   1.000
_cell.angle_alpha   90.00
_cell.angle_beta   90.00
_cell.angle_gamma   90.00
#
_symmetry.space_group_name_H-M   'P 1'
#
loop_
_entity.id
_entity.type
_entity.pdbx_description
1 polymer ?
#
loop_
_entity_poly.entity_id
_entity_poly.type
_entity_poly.pdbx_seq_one_letter_code
_entity_poly.pdbx_strand_id
1 'polypeptide(L)'
;MKKKGSALLIVVIIMMIVFTLAAYMVDTSIKSNRAASDTLNRTREYYSAEAGVYDCINEINKKIDGKEVDENIGTDGNTSNKITYKDIIEVYKASFQCTEKPNSDGDNDSPKKYTFKITSSGNYASQGCGIVAQVSIYYNINSVSNVYEYSRYTIDSWKVYSALDIQ
;
A
#
# COMPACT_ATOMS: atom_id res chain seq x y z
N MET A 1 12.62 17.10 73.06
CA MET A 1 12.95 17.12 71.62
C MET A 1 12.40 15.85 70.95
N LYS A 2 11.21 15.88 70.32
CA LYS A 2 10.59 14.70 69.66
C LYS A 2 9.87 15.07 68.34
N LYS A 3 10.50 15.89 67.47
CA LYS A 3 9.93 16.25 66.15
C LYS A 3 10.76 15.80 64.93
N LYS A 4 11.94 15.20 65.14
CA LYS A 4 12.87 14.86 64.05
C LYS A 4 12.48 13.60 63.24
N GLY A 5 11.73 12.66 63.82
CA GLY A 5 11.32 11.43 63.13
C GLY A 5 10.14 11.59 62.15
N SER A 6 9.25 12.56 62.39
CA SER A 6 8.07 12.77 61.53
C SER A 6 8.42 13.43 60.19
N ALA A 7 9.43 14.33 60.18
CA ALA A 7 9.92 14.95 58.95
C ALA A 7 10.59 13.94 58.01
N LEU A 8 11.37 12.99 58.55
CA LEU A 8 12.02 11.94 57.76
C LEU A 8 10.99 11.05 57.07
N LEU A 9 9.92 10.68 57.78
CA LEU A 9 8.86 9.81 57.26
C LEU A 9 8.08 10.48 56.12
N ILE A 10 7.79 11.78 56.24
CA ILE A 10 7.14 12.55 55.18
C ILE A 10 8.00 12.62 53.91
N VAL A 11 9.31 12.84 54.05
CA VAL A 11 10.23 12.88 52.91
C VAL A 11 10.26 11.54 52.18
N VAL A 12 10.27 10.42 52.92
CA VAL A 12 10.25 9.07 52.33
C VAL A 12 8.95 8.82 51.55
N ILE A 13 7.80 9.24 52.10
CA ILE A 13 6.51 9.12 51.41
C ILE A 13 6.51 9.95 50.13
N ILE A 14 6.97 11.20 50.18
CA ILE A 14 7.04 12.07 49.00
C ILE A 14 7.98 11.46 47.94
N MET A 15 9.14 10.94 48.34
CA MET A 15 10.05 10.25 47.42
C MET A 15 9.39 9.04 46.76
N MET A 16 8.69 8.18 47.52
CA MET A 16 7.96 7.05 46.95
C MET A 16 6.91 7.49 45.92
N ILE A 17 6.16 8.55 46.20
CA ILE A 17 5.15 9.08 45.27
C ILE A 17 5.83 9.58 43.98
N VAL A 18 6.94 10.32 44.10
CA VAL A 18 7.70 10.83 42.95
C VAL A 18 8.27 9.69 42.11
N PHE A 19 8.85 8.66 42.73
CA PHE A 19 9.35 7.49 42.00
C PHE A 19 8.23 6.72 41.30
N THR A 20 7.05 6.61 41.91
CA THR A 20 5.89 5.93 41.30
C THR A 20 5.38 6.72 40.08
N LEU A 21 5.29 8.04 40.18
CA LEU A 21 4.92 8.92 39.08
C LEU A 21 5.95 8.87 37.93
N ALA A 22 7.24 8.88 38.25
CA ALA A 22 8.30 8.75 37.26
C ALA A 22 8.23 7.40 36.53
N ALA A 23 8.01 6.30 37.25
CA ALA A 23 7.82 4.98 36.65
C ALA A 23 6.60 4.94 35.72
N TYR A 24 5.48 5.55 36.14
CA TYR A 24 4.27 5.65 35.31
C TYR A 24 4.49 6.47 34.03
N MET A 25 5.19 7.60 34.12
CA MET A 25 5.53 8.42 32.95
C MET A 25 6.44 7.68 31.97
N VAL A 26 7.42 6.92 32.47
CA VAL A 26 8.31 6.10 31.64
C VAL A 26 7.52 5.00 30.93
N ASP A 27 6.66 4.28 31.63
CA ASP A 27 5.82 3.22 31.05
C ASP A 27 4.87 3.78 29.96
N THR A 28 4.22 4.92 30.24
CA THR A 28 3.34 5.60 29.29
C THR A 28 4.11 6.07 28.05
N SER A 29 5.31 6.63 28.24
CA SER A 29 6.18 7.09 27.14
C SER A 29 6.60 5.92 26.23
N ILE A 30 7.02 4.79 26.82
CA ILE A 30 7.41 3.59 26.05
C ILE A 30 6.22 3.04 25.25
N LYS A 31 5.04 2.94 25.88
CA LYS A 31 3.82 2.47 25.20
C LYS A 31 3.41 3.40 24.06
N SER A 32 3.42 4.71 24.29
CA SER A 32 3.12 5.71 23.27
C SER A 32 4.09 5.63 22.09
N ASN A 33 5.39 5.49 22.37
CA ASN A 33 6.40 5.41 21.32
C ASN A 33 6.26 4.11 20.50
N ARG A 34 5.97 2.98 21.15
CA ARG A 34 5.67 1.72 20.46
C ARG A 34 4.46 1.86 19.53
N ALA A 35 3.35 2.41 20.03
CA ALA A 35 2.15 2.62 19.23
C ALA A 35 2.39 3.54 18.02
N ALA A 36 3.16 4.62 18.21
CA ALA A 36 3.55 5.53 17.13
C ALA A 36 4.42 4.82 16.07
N SER A 37 5.41 4.04 16.52
CA SER A 37 6.26 3.26 15.62
C SER A 37 5.47 2.20 14.84
N ASP A 38 4.56 1.49 15.49
CA ASP A 38 3.72 0.49 14.82
C ASP A 38 2.81 1.13 13.78
N THR A 39 2.23 2.29 14.09
CA THR A 39 1.39 3.04 13.14
C THR A 39 2.19 3.51 11.93
N LEU A 40 3.42 3.99 12.15
CA LEU A 40 4.32 4.40 11.08
C LEU A 40 4.71 3.22 10.18
N ASN A 41 5.03 2.08 10.77
CA ASN A 41 5.38 0.86 10.05
C ASN A 41 4.21 0.37 9.19
N ARG A 42 2.98 0.37 9.75
CA ARG A 42 1.75 0.04 9.02
C ARG A 42 1.46 0.99 7.85
N THR A 43 1.78 2.26 8.03
CA THR A 43 1.59 3.25 6.98
C THR A 43 2.56 2.99 5.82
N ARG A 44 3.80 2.60 6.12
CA ARG A 44 4.82 2.28 5.12
C ARG A 44 4.50 1.04 4.30
N GLU A 45 4.12 -0.06 4.94
CA GLU A 45 3.71 -1.27 4.22
C GLU A 45 2.51 -1.01 3.29
N TYR A 46 1.57 -0.15 3.72
CA TYR A 46 0.43 0.24 2.90
C TYR A 46 0.88 1.02 1.66
N TYR A 47 1.72 2.04 1.83
CA TYR A 47 2.24 2.81 0.69
C TYR A 47 3.09 1.97 -0.26
N SER A 48 3.84 1.00 0.27
CA SER A 48 4.59 0.04 -0.55
C SER A 48 3.67 -0.81 -1.41
N ALA A 49 2.60 -1.36 -0.84
CA ALA A 49 1.59 -2.12 -1.59
C ALA A 49 0.81 -1.24 -2.59
N GLU A 50 0.50 0.01 -2.22
CA GLU A 50 -0.18 0.97 -3.10
C GLU A 50 0.68 1.31 -4.33
N ALA A 51 1.98 1.54 -4.13
CA ALA A 51 2.91 1.76 -5.24
C ALA A 51 2.94 0.58 -6.22
N GLY A 52 2.86 -0.66 -5.71
CA GLY A 52 2.75 -1.84 -6.57
C GLY A 52 1.50 -1.87 -7.44
N VAL A 53 0.37 -1.33 -6.95
CA VAL A 53 -0.84 -1.18 -7.76
C VAL A 53 -0.62 -0.19 -8.90
N TYR A 54 -0.04 0.98 -8.62
CA TYR A 54 0.21 1.99 -9.66
C TYR A 54 1.26 1.53 -10.69
N ASP A 55 2.29 0.82 -10.26
CA ASP A 55 3.28 0.26 -11.18
C ASP A 55 2.66 -0.85 -12.06
N CYS A 56 1.73 -1.65 -11.55
CA CYS A 56 0.94 -2.57 -12.38
C CYS A 56 0.12 -1.83 -13.44
N ILE A 57 -0.56 -0.73 -13.09
CA ILE A 57 -1.33 0.07 -14.05
C ILE A 57 -0.41 0.60 -15.16
N ASN A 58 0.77 1.10 -14.79
CA ASN A 58 1.76 1.59 -15.74
C ASN A 58 2.29 0.47 -16.65
N GLU A 59 2.59 -0.71 -16.11
CA GLU A 59 3.03 -1.87 -16.91
C GLU A 59 1.93 -2.40 -17.83
N ILE A 60 0.66 -2.41 -17.39
CA ILE A 60 -0.49 -2.71 -18.26
C ILE A 60 -0.55 -1.71 -19.41
N ASN A 61 -0.41 -0.41 -19.12
CA ASN A 61 -0.39 0.62 -20.15
C ASN A 61 0.74 0.40 -21.16
N LYS A 62 1.97 0.12 -20.72
CA LYS A 62 3.08 -0.19 -21.65
C LYS A 62 2.83 -1.41 -22.54
N LYS A 63 2.01 -2.35 -22.10
CA LYS A 63 1.67 -3.56 -22.87
C LYS A 63 0.59 -3.33 -23.92
N ILE A 64 -0.30 -2.37 -23.71
CA ILE A 64 -1.49 -2.17 -24.55
C ILE A 64 -1.40 -0.87 -25.36
N ASP A 65 -0.92 0.21 -24.76
CA ASP A 65 -0.82 1.52 -25.40
C ASP A 65 0.13 1.46 -26.61
N GLY A 66 -0.35 1.96 -27.74
CA GLY A 66 0.34 1.92 -29.03
C GLY A 66 0.37 0.54 -29.72
N LYS A 67 -0.32 -0.48 -29.20
CA LYS A 67 -0.45 -1.79 -29.86
C LYS A 67 -1.62 -1.85 -30.83
N GLU A 68 -1.48 -2.63 -31.90
CA GLU A 68 -2.56 -2.87 -32.86
C GLU A 68 -3.72 -3.64 -32.20
N VAL A 69 -4.94 -3.31 -32.61
CA VAL A 69 -6.19 -3.84 -32.00
C VAL A 69 -6.30 -5.37 -32.10
N ASP A 70 -5.69 -5.97 -33.12
CA ASP A 70 -5.73 -7.42 -33.40
C ASP A 70 -4.57 -8.22 -32.80
N GLU A 71 -3.62 -7.57 -32.10
CA GLU A 71 -2.57 -8.30 -31.40
C GLU A 71 -3.18 -9.12 -30.25
N ASN A 72 -2.79 -10.40 -30.15
CA ASN A 72 -3.04 -11.21 -28.95
C ASN A 72 -2.16 -10.68 -27.81
N ILE A 73 -2.58 -9.57 -27.20
CA ILE A 73 -1.85 -8.93 -26.12
C ILE A 73 -1.93 -9.82 -24.88
N GLY A 74 -0.78 -10.25 -24.39
CA GLY A 74 -0.63 -10.92 -23.10
C GLY A 74 -0.89 -9.92 -21.97
N THR A 75 -2.15 -9.85 -21.55
CA THR A 75 -2.66 -8.86 -20.60
C THR A 75 -2.37 -9.19 -19.13
N ASP A 76 -1.84 -10.37 -18.85
CA ASP A 76 -1.50 -10.78 -17.48
C ASP A 76 -0.01 -10.54 -17.21
N GLY A 77 0.35 -10.33 -15.94
CA GLY A 77 1.75 -10.12 -15.58
C GLY A 77 1.98 -9.89 -14.10
N ASN A 78 3.26 -9.80 -13.76
CA ASN A 78 3.73 -9.54 -12.41
C ASN A 78 4.71 -8.36 -12.43
N THR A 79 4.69 -7.57 -11.37
CA THR A 79 5.66 -6.50 -11.11
C THR A 79 6.23 -6.69 -9.70
N SER A 80 7.49 -6.32 -9.53
CA SER A 80 8.11 -6.28 -8.20
C SER A 80 9.17 -5.21 -8.23
N ASN A 81 9.16 -4.34 -7.23
CA ASN A 81 10.17 -3.30 -7.14
C ASN A 81 10.51 -3.01 -5.69
N LYS A 82 11.62 -2.29 -5.51
CA LYS A 82 12.09 -1.81 -4.21
C LYS A 82 11.95 -0.30 -4.18
N ILE A 83 11.29 0.20 -3.15
CA ILE A 83 11.21 1.63 -2.87
C ILE A 83 12.24 1.94 -1.80
N THR A 84 13.22 2.76 -2.16
CA THR A 84 14.24 3.22 -1.21
C THR A 84 13.92 4.65 -0.80
N TYR A 85 13.60 4.85 0.47
CA TYR A 85 13.46 6.18 1.04
C TYR A 85 14.46 6.35 2.19
N LYS A 86 15.48 7.21 1.97
CA LYS A 86 16.66 7.31 2.85
C LYS A 86 17.34 5.94 2.98
N ASP A 87 17.48 5.41 4.20
CA ASP A 87 18.11 4.11 4.49
C ASP A 87 17.10 2.96 4.61
N ILE A 88 15.85 3.20 4.21
CA ILE A 88 14.72 2.29 4.41
C ILE A 88 14.37 1.65 3.06
N ILE A 89 14.50 0.32 3.00
CA ILE A 89 14.17 -0.48 1.81
C ILE A 89 12.80 -1.13 2.04
N GLU A 90 11.83 -0.73 1.25
CA GLU A 90 10.50 -1.33 1.20
C GLU A 90 10.40 -2.15 -0.09
N VAL A 91 9.84 -3.34 0.00
CA VAL A 91 9.70 -4.24 -1.15
C VAL A 91 8.24 -4.56 -1.33
N TYR A 92 7.76 -4.37 -2.55
CA TYR A 92 6.45 -4.85 -2.94
C TYR A 92 6.56 -5.92 -4.02
N LYS A 93 5.54 -6.79 -4.05
CA LYS A 93 5.24 -7.65 -5.18
C LYS A 93 3.82 -7.34 -5.62
N ALA A 94 3.56 -7.40 -6.91
CA ALA A 94 2.22 -7.26 -7.42
C ALA A 94 2.00 -8.15 -8.65
N SER A 95 0.77 -8.56 -8.84
CA SER A 95 0.31 -9.29 -10.02
C SER A 95 -0.96 -8.64 -10.53
N PHE A 96 -1.16 -8.71 -11.84
CA PHE A 96 -2.36 -8.25 -12.48
C PHE A 96 -2.87 -9.30 -13.45
N GLN A 97 -4.18 -9.54 -13.40
CA GLN A 97 -4.87 -10.49 -14.25
C GLN A 97 -6.02 -9.79 -14.94
N CYS A 98 -6.11 -9.94 -16.26
CA CYS A 98 -7.24 -9.46 -17.02
C CYS A 98 -8.47 -10.30 -16.71
N THR A 99 -9.52 -9.64 -16.24
CA THR A 99 -10.80 -10.25 -15.89
C THR A 99 -11.86 -10.03 -16.96
N GLU A 100 -11.72 -8.95 -17.74
CA GLU A 100 -12.66 -8.57 -18.80
C GLU A 100 -11.87 -7.89 -19.92
N LYS A 101 -12.08 -8.35 -21.14
CA LYS A 101 -11.53 -7.74 -22.36
C LYS A 101 -12.65 -6.95 -23.07
N PRO A 102 -12.31 -5.93 -23.88
CA PRO A 102 -13.31 -5.25 -24.68
C PRO A 102 -14.00 -6.24 -25.62
N ASN A 103 -15.32 -6.11 -25.77
CA ASN A 103 -16.05 -6.89 -26.74
C ASN A 103 -15.58 -6.56 -28.16
N SER A 104 -15.31 -7.60 -28.94
CA SER A 104 -14.89 -7.51 -30.35
C SER A 104 -15.96 -6.88 -31.24
N ASP A 105 -17.23 -6.88 -30.81
CA ASP A 105 -18.40 -6.46 -31.61
C ASP A 105 -18.83 -4.99 -31.39
N GLY A 106 -17.98 -4.18 -30.75
CA GLY A 106 -18.31 -2.77 -30.43
C GLY A 106 -17.84 -1.77 -31.48
N ASP A 107 -18.73 -0.85 -31.83
CA ASP A 107 -18.52 0.36 -32.65
C ASP A 107 -17.15 1.03 -32.37
N ASN A 108 -16.43 1.39 -33.43
CA ASN A 108 -15.06 1.96 -33.37
C ASN A 108 -15.00 3.30 -32.62
N ASP A 109 -16.14 3.96 -32.44
CA ASP A 109 -16.25 5.24 -31.73
C ASP A 109 -16.30 5.12 -30.20
N SER A 110 -16.40 3.90 -29.66
CA SER A 110 -16.49 3.68 -28.21
C SER A 110 -15.14 3.27 -27.59
N PRO A 111 -14.75 3.85 -26.43
CA PRO A 111 -13.52 3.47 -25.74
C PRO A 111 -13.53 1.98 -25.38
N LYS A 112 -12.47 1.28 -25.75
CA LYS A 112 -12.24 -0.12 -25.42
C LYS A 112 -11.82 -0.22 -23.95
N LYS A 113 -12.63 -0.92 -23.16
CA LYS A 113 -12.44 -1.10 -21.72
C LYS A 113 -11.81 -2.46 -21.43
N TYR A 114 -10.71 -2.47 -20.68
CA TYR A 114 -10.15 -3.66 -20.06
C TYR A 114 -10.30 -3.58 -18.55
N THR A 115 -10.74 -4.67 -17.92
CA THR A 115 -10.86 -4.75 -16.46
C THR A 115 -9.81 -5.71 -15.92
N PHE A 116 -9.02 -5.25 -14.95
CA PHE A 116 -7.95 -6.00 -14.32
C PHE A 116 -8.22 -6.18 -12.84
N LYS A 117 -7.89 -7.37 -12.33
CA LYS A 117 -7.70 -7.61 -10.90
C LYS A 117 -6.22 -7.48 -10.59
N ILE A 118 -5.86 -6.50 -9.78
CA ILE A 118 -4.50 -6.26 -9.31
C ILE A 118 -4.41 -6.71 -7.85
N THR A 119 -3.41 -7.53 -7.56
CA THR A 119 -3.08 -7.96 -6.19
C THR A 119 -1.68 -7.48 -5.90
N SER A 120 -1.50 -6.65 -4.87
CA SER A 120 -0.17 -6.19 -4.43
C SER A 120 0.05 -6.49 -2.96
N SER A 121 1.27 -6.87 -2.60
CA SER A 121 1.72 -7.02 -1.24
C SER A 121 2.95 -6.16 -1.00
N GLY A 122 2.91 -5.39 0.08
CA GLY A 122 4.01 -4.55 0.56
C GLY A 122 4.49 -5.07 1.90
N ASN A 123 5.80 -5.14 2.09
CA ASN A 123 6.38 -5.62 3.34
C ASN A 123 7.33 -4.57 3.93
N TYR A 124 7.21 -4.37 5.24
CA TYR A 124 8.14 -3.56 6.01
C TYR A 124 8.46 -4.22 7.35
N ALA A 125 9.74 -4.50 7.59
CA ALA A 125 10.22 -5.26 8.75
C ALA A 125 9.47 -6.61 8.90
N SER A 126 8.75 -6.82 10.01
CA SER A 126 7.96 -8.03 10.27
C SER A 126 6.46 -7.84 10.02
N GLN A 127 6.06 -6.74 9.39
CA GLN A 127 4.67 -6.38 9.09
C GLN A 127 4.46 -6.45 7.57
N GLY A 128 3.28 -6.89 7.15
CA GLY A 128 2.90 -6.99 5.74
C GLY A 128 1.50 -6.46 5.49
N CYS A 129 1.30 -5.84 4.33
CA CYS A 129 0.01 -5.33 3.87
C CYS A 129 -0.28 -5.89 2.47
N GLY A 130 -1.55 -6.19 2.21
CA GLY A 130 -2.03 -6.60 0.90
C GLY A 130 -3.12 -5.69 0.39
N ILE A 131 -3.09 -5.37 -0.89
CA ILE A 131 -4.11 -4.60 -1.59
C ILE A 131 -4.63 -5.45 -2.75
N VAL A 132 -5.95 -5.64 -2.80
CA VAL A 132 -6.63 -6.19 -3.96
C VAL A 132 -7.48 -5.08 -4.55
N ALA A 133 -7.14 -4.68 -5.76
CA ALA A 133 -7.82 -3.64 -6.50
C ALA A 133 -8.43 -4.20 -7.79
N GLN A 134 -9.59 -3.68 -8.18
CA GLN A 134 -10.12 -3.87 -9.52
C GLN A 134 -9.96 -2.55 -10.27
N VAL A 135 -9.30 -2.60 -11.42
CA VAL A 135 -8.97 -1.40 -12.20
C VAL A 135 -9.48 -1.59 -13.62
N SER A 136 -10.31 -0.66 -14.07
CA SER A 136 -10.73 -0.56 -15.46
C SER A 136 -9.85 0.45 -16.18
N ILE A 137 -9.25 0.06 -17.31
CA ILE A 137 -8.46 0.95 -18.16
C ILE A 137 -9.15 1.10 -19.51
N TYR A 138 -9.24 2.34 -19.98
CA TYR A 138 -9.95 2.73 -21.18
C TYR A 138 -8.95 3.21 -22.23
N TYR A 139 -9.06 2.65 -23.42
CA TYR A 139 -8.28 3.02 -24.59
C TYR A 139 -9.20 3.47 -25.71
N ASN A 140 -8.81 4.53 -26.42
CA ASN A 140 -9.42 4.88 -27.69
C ASN A 140 -8.72 4.10 -28.80
N ILE A 141 -9.37 3.94 -29.96
CA ILE A 141 -8.71 3.39 -31.15
C ILE A 141 -8.36 4.56 -32.06
N ASN A 142 -7.09 4.72 -32.38
CA ASN A 142 -6.68 5.67 -33.41
C ASN A 142 -7.12 5.14 -34.77
N SER A 143 -8.09 5.80 -35.41
CA SER A 143 -8.67 5.32 -36.67
C SER A 143 -7.68 5.29 -37.86
N VAL A 144 -6.55 5.99 -37.77
CA VAL A 144 -5.56 6.07 -38.85
C VAL A 144 -4.54 4.93 -38.74
N SER A 145 -4.04 4.67 -37.54
CA SER A 145 -3.01 3.65 -37.28
C SER A 145 -3.54 2.34 -36.71
N ASN A 146 -4.85 2.27 -36.38
CA ASN A 146 -5.51 1.12 -35.77
C ASN A 146 -4.83 0.61 -34.48
N VAL A 147 -4.30 1.55 -33.68
CA VAL A 147 -3.66 1.24 -32.40
C VAL A 147 -4.50 1.72 -31.23
N TYR A 148 -4.35 1.05 -30.09
CA TYR A 148 -4.86 1.54 -28.82
C TYR A 148 -4.13 2.81 -28.39
N GLU A 149 -4.87 3.80 -27.91
CA GLU A 149 -4.35 5.02 -27.31
C GLU A 149 -4.94 5.17 -25.91
N TYR A 150 -4.07 5.19 -24.90
CA TYR A 150 -4.49 5.32 -23.51
C TYR A 150 -5.32 6.59 -23.30
N SER A 151 -6.49 6.44 -22.67
CA SER A 151 -7.35 7.56 -22.31
C SER A 151 -7.35 7.83 -20.81
N ARG A 152 -7.73 6.82 -20.01
CA ARG A 152 -7.88 6.95 -18.56
C ARG A 152 -7.97 5.58 -17.89
N TYR A 153 -7.84 5.56 -16.56
CA TYR A 153 -8.22 4.41 -15.75
C TYR A 153 -9.18 4.81 -14.61
N THR A 154 -9.92 3.84 -14.10
CA THR A 154 -10.73 3.95 -12.87
C THR A 154 -10.38 2.80 -11.93
N ILE A 155 -10.25 3.10 -10.64
CA ILE A 155 -10.14 2.08 -9.60
C ILE A 155 -11.56 1.81 -9.11
N ASP A 156 -12.12 0.68 -9.53
CA ASP A 156 -13.51 0.32 -9.28
C ASP A 156 -13.69 -0.29 -7.88
N SER A 157 -12.66 -0.95 -7.37
CA SER A 157 -12.62 -1.42 -5.98
C SER A 157 -11.22 -1.39 -5.40
N TRP A 158 -11.15 -1.22 -4.08
CA TRP A 158 -9.91 -1.18 -3.31
C TRP A 158 -10.13 -1.87 -1.96
N LYS A 159 -9.46 -3.00 -1.74
CA LYS A 159 -9.56 -3.75 -0.48
C LYS A 159 -8.18 -3.93 0.12
N VAL A 160 -8.05 -3.57 1.39
CA VAL A 160 -6.81 -3.63 2.16
C VAL A 160 -6.88 -4.79 3.15
N TYR A 161 -5.79 -5.55 3.25
CA TYR A 161 -5.64 -6.72 4.08
C TYR A 161 -4.39 -6.58 4.94
N SER A 162 -4.48 -7.03 6.20
CA SER A 162 -3.40 -6.92 7.19
C SER A 162 -2.23 -7.90 7.00
N ALA A 163 -2.27 -8.71 5.93
CA ALA A 163 -1.19 -9.51 5.36
C ALA A 163 -1.75 -10.28 4.16
N LEU A 164 -1.05 -10.28 3.02
CA LEU A 164 -1.45 -11.07 1.86
C LEU A 164 -0.18 -11.63 1.21
N ASP A 165 0.02 -12.94 1.36
CA ASP A 165 1.14 -13.63 0.71
C ASP A 165 0.78 -13.81 -0.77
N ILE A 166 1.49 -13.09 -1.63
CA ILE A 166 1.53 -13.40 -3.06
C ILE A 166 2.65 -14.43 -3.22
N GLN A 167 2.26 -15.71 -3.38
CA GLN A 167 3.18 -16.82 -3.69
C GLN A 167 3.89 -16.59 -5.02
#